data_AF-A0A9X2IM80-F1
#
_entry.id   AF-A0A9X2IM80-F1
#
_cell.length_a   1.000
_cell.length_b   1.000
_cell.length_c   1.000
_cell.angle_alpha   90.00
_cell.angle_beta   90.00
_cell.angle_gamma   90.00
#
_symmetry.space_group_name_H-M   'P 1'
#
loop_
_entity.id
_entity.type
_entity.pdbx_description
1 polymer ?
#
loop_
_entity_poly.entity_id
_entity_poly.type
_entity_poly.pdbx_seq_one_letter_code
_entity_poly.pdbx_strand_id
1 'polypeptide(L)'
;MGLYQLGQFVSRCFLSSSYKVEIVGKENIPSEGGVLLCANHISNFDPPLLGAYIDRQIHYMAKQELFEKPVLKGLLPKLGAFPVKRGMSDKQALRRAMNLLKDGEMIGLFPEGTRSKDGVLGKGMAGAGFFALRTEATVIPCAIIGPYERKKRLKLVYGKPIDFAAYREEKRSAEEATAYIMEHIGQLMEEHK
;
A
#
# COMPACT_ATOMS: atom_id res chain seq x y z
N MET A 1 -4.25 -14.16 -19.29
CA MET A 1 -3.90 -13.75 -17.92
C MET A 1 -2.64 -12.91 -17.99
N GLY A 2 -2.70 -11.65 -17.59
CA GLY A 2 -1.51 -10.78 -17.55
C GLY A 2 -0.49 -11.26 -16.52
N LEU A 3 0.78 -10.82 -16.63
CA LEU A 3 1.82 -11.26 -15.68
C LEU A 3 1.49 -10.85 -14.24
N TYR A 4 0.84 -9.70 -14.04
CA TYR A 4 0.37 -9.27 -12.72
C TYR A 4 -0.65 -10.25 -12.14
N GLN A 5 -1.67 -10.64 -12.92
CA GLN A 5 -2.69 -11.62 -12.50
C GLN A 5 -2.08 -12.99 -12.18
N LEU A 6 -1.06 -13.41 -12.93
CA LEU A 6 -0.29 -14.61 -12.59
C LEU A 6 0.45 -14.44 -11.26
N GLY A 7 1.08 -13.28 -11.04
CA GLY A 7 1.69 -12.93 -9.76
C GLY A 7 0.69 -13.00 -8.61
N GLN A 8 -0.49 -12.38 -8.76
CA GLN A 8 -1.58 -12.45 -7.78
C GLN A 8 -2.01 -13.88 -7.50
N PHE A 9 -2.22 -14.69 -8.54
CA PHE A 9 -2.60 -16.09 -8.39
C PHE A 9 -1.56 -16.89 -7.60
N VAL A 10 -0.28 -16.76 -7.97
CA VAL A 10 0.83 -17.43 -7.27
C VAL A 10 0.94 -16.96 -5.82
N SER A 11 0.87 -15.64 -5.58
CA SER A 11 0.88 -15.08 -4.24
C SER A 11 -0.29 -15.57 -3.41
N ARG A 12 -1.51 -15.59 -3.96
CA ARG A 12 -2.72 -16.08 -3.29
C ARG A 12 -2.58 -17.55 -2.90
N CYS A 13 -2.14 -18.41 -3.81
CA CYS A 13 -1.92 -19.83 -3.54
C CYS A 13 -0.87 -20.02 -2.43
N PHE A 14 0.27 -19.34 -2.53
CA PHE A 14 1.32 -19.41 -1.50
C PHE A 14 0.82 -18.92 -0.14
N LEU A 15 0.20 -17.74 -0.08
CA LEU A 15 -0.29 -17.14 1.15
C LEU A 15 -1.40 -17.98 1.80
N SER A 16 -2.39 -18.43 1.02
CA SER A 16 -3.49 -19.26 1.52
C SER A 16 -3.04 -20.65 1.98
N SER A 17 -1.97 -21.20 1.38
CA SER A 17 -1.37 -22.46 1.83
C SER A 17 -0.52 -22.31 3.10
N SER A 18 0.12 -21.15 3.26
CA SER A 18 1.06 -20.89 4.35
C SER A 18 0.38 -20.35 5.60
N TYR A 19 -0.69 -19.58 5.45
CA TYR A 19 -1.35 -18.80 6.50
C TYR A 19 -2.87 -19.00 6.46
N LYS A 20 -3.53 -18.80 7.61
CA LYS A 20 -4.99 -18.69 7.67
C LYS A 20 -5.38 -17.26 7.31
N VAL A 21 -5.44 -16.98 6.01
CA VAL A 21 -5.68 -15.62 5.51
C VAL A 21 -7.15 -15.25 5.67
N GLU A 22 -7.41 -14.09 6.26
CA GLU A 22 -8.74 -13.50 6.41
C GLU A 22 -8.76 -12.14 5.74
N ILE A 23 -9.74 -11.91 4.85
CA ILE A 23 -9.86 -10.68 4.08
C ILE A 23 -11.16 -9.98 4.47
N VAL A 24 -11.07 -8.71 4.84
CA VAL A 24 -12.22 -7.89 5.26
C VAL A 24 -12.24 -6.59 4.47
N GLY A 25 -13.42 -6.14 4.04
CA GLY A 25 -13.62 -4.79 3.49
C GLY A 25 -13.08 -4.57 2.08
N LYS A 26 -12.76 -5.62 1.33
CA LYS A 26 -12.24 -5.50 -0.06
C LYS A 26 -13.20 -4.73 -0.99
N GLU A 27 -14.49 -4.75 -0.67
CA GLU A 27 -15.56 -4.00 -1.32
C GLU A 27 -15.45 -2.48 -1.15
N ASN A 28 -14.66 -2.00 -0.18
CA ASN A 28 -14.40 -0.58 0.01
C ASN A 28 -13.47 0.00 -1.07
N ILE A 29 -12.81 -0.85 -1.85
CA ILE A 29 -11.89 -0.44 -2.92
C ILE A 29 -12.71 -0.09 -4.17
N PRO A 30 -12.64 1.16 -4.67
CA PRO A 30 -13.27 1.52 -5.93
C PRO A 30 -12.72 0.70 -7.10
N SER A 31 -13.62 0.21 -7.96
CA SER A 31 -13.26 -0.54 -9.18
C SER A 31 -12.51 0.32 -10.19
N GLU A 32 -12.75 1.63 -10.19
CA GLU A 32 -12.18 2.62 -11.11
C GLU A 32 -11.67 3.85 -10.34
N GLY A 33 -10.90 4.69 -11.02
CA GLY A 33 -10.32 5.90 -10.43
C GLY A 33 -9.06 5.66 -9.61
N GLY A 34 -8.33 6.74 -9.34
CA GLY A 34 -7.06 6.69 -8.62
C GLY A 34 -7.28 6.24 -7.18
N VAL A 35 -6.48 5.27 -6.71
CA VAL A 35 -6.55 4.79 -5.32
C VAL A 35 -5.19 4.86 -4.67
N LEU A 36 -5.12 5.53 -3.52
CA LEU A 36 -3.95 5.51 -2.65
C LEU A 36 -4.23 4.52 -1.50
N LEU A 37 -3.66 3.34 -1.61
CA LEU A 37 -3.79 2.26 -0.62
C LEU A 37 -2.67 2.39 0.41
N CYS A 38 -3.00 2.76 1.65
CA CYS A 38 -2.03 3.01 2.71
C CYS A 38 -2.11 1.93 3.78
N ALA A 39 -1.03 1.17 4.01
CA ALA A 39 -0.99 0.09 4.99
C ALA A 39 0.16 0.24 5.99
N ASN A 40 0.01 -0.38 7.17
CA ASN A 40 1.15 -0.66 8.05
C ASN A 40 2.10 -1.68 7.39
N HIS A 41 3.36 -1.68 7.81
CA HIS A 41 4.39 -2.53 7.18
C HIS A 41 5.09 -3.43 8.20
N ILE A 42 4.89 -4.74 8.13
CA ILE A 42 5.48 -5.72 9.05
C ILE A 42 6.34 -6.79 8.33
N SER A 43 6.27 -6.90 6.99
CA SER A 43 6.96 -7.93 6.22
C SER A 43 7.26 -7.53 4.78
N ASN A 44 8.26 -8.18 4.17
CA ASN A 44 8.47 -8.07 2.72
C ASN A 44 7.35 -8.70 1.89
N PHE A 45 6.49 -9.51 2.53
CA PHE A 45 5.31 -10.10 1.90
C PHE A 45 4.08 -9.19 1.94
N ASP A 46 4.16 -7.99 2.53
CA ASP A 46 3.02 -7.07 2.56
C ASP A 46 2.58 -6.60 1.16
N PRO A 47 3.48 -6.17 0.24
CA PRO A 47 3.05 -5.84 -1.12
C PRO A 47 2.30 -6.96 -1.85
N PRO A 48 2.79 -8.22 -1.91
CA PRO A 48 2.01 -9.28 -2.53
C PRO A 48 0.75 -9.64 -1.75
N LEU A 49 0.72 -9.52 -0.41
CA LEU A 49 -0.48 -9.74 0.38
C LEU A 49 -1.60 -8.74 0.02
N LEU A 50 -1.26 -7.44 -0.06
CA LEU A 50 -2.20 -6.37 -0.40
C LEU A 50 -2.85 -6.56 -1.77
N GLY A 51 -2.11 -7.08 -2.76
CA GLY A 51 -2.60 -7.28 -4.12
C GLY A 51 -3.24 -8.63 -4.40
N ALA A 52 -2.98 -9.67 -3.60
CA ALA A 52 -3.35 -11.05 -3.95
C ALA A 52 -4.86 -11.35 -3.93
N TYR A 53 -5.66 -10.53 -3.26
CA TYR A 53 -7.08 -10.80 -2.97
C TYR A 53 -8.04 -9.75 -3.57
N ILE A 54 -7.55 -8.90 -4.46
CA ILE A 54 -8.32 -7.85 -5.14
C ILE A 54 -8.10 -7.93 -6.65
N ASP A 55 -9.02 -7.37 -7.44
CA ASP A 55 -8.96 -7.43 -8.90
C ASP A 55 -8.10 -6.31 -9.53
N ARG A 56 -7.69 -5.32 -8.72
CA ARG A 56 -6.92 -4.16 -9.19
C ARG A 56 -5.41 -4.37 -9.08
N GLN A 57 -4.70 -3.84 -10.07
CA GLN A 57 -3.24 -3.80 -10.04
C GLN A 57 -2.74 -2.69 -9.12
N ILE A 58 -1.89 -3.06 -8.17
CA ILE A 58 -1.22 -2.12 -7.27
C ILE A 58 0.19 -1.82 -7.77
N HIS A 59 0.48 -0.53 -7.89
CA HIS A 59 1.81 -0.02 -8.20
C HIS A 59 2.57 0.34 -6.92
N TYR A 60 3.85 -0.04 -6.86
CA TYR A 60 4.68 0.18 -5.68
C TYR A 60 5.97 0.92 -6.00
N MET A 61 6.33 1.86 -5.13
CA MET A 61 7.68 2.42 -5.07
C MET A 61 8.62 1.40 -4.42
N ALA A 62 9.54 0.86 -5.21
CA ALA A 62 10.49 -0.17 -4.77
C ALA A 62 11.92 0.35 -4.86
N LYS A 63 12.77 -0.11 -3.94
CA LYS A 63 14.19 0.25 -3.88
C LYS A 63 14.90 0.08 -5.23
N GLN A 64 15.63 1.09 -5.70
CA GLN A 64 16.34 1.05 -6.97
C GLN A 64 17.28 -0.17 -7.08
N GLU A 65 17.91 -0.57 -5.98
CA GLU A 65 18.82 -1.72 -5.88
C GLU A 65 18.15 -3.05 -6.26
N LEU A 66 16.81 -3.13 -6.17
CA LEU A 66 16.07 -4.30 -6.63
C LEU A 66 16.02 -4.40 -8.16
N PHE A 67 16.12 -3.28 -8.87
CA PHE A 67 16.10 -3.21 -10.34
C PHE A 67 17.48 -3.43 -10.96
N GLU A 68 18.53 -3.56 -10.14
CA GLU A 68 19.88 -3.88 -10.59
C GLU A 68 20.09 -5.40 -10.72
N LYS A 69 19.25 -6.20 -10.05
CA LYS A 69 19.29 -7.66 -10.14
C LYS A 69 18.71 -8.14 -11.48
N PRO A 70 19.44 -8.94 -12.29
CA PRO A 70 19.04 -9.30 -13.66
C PRO A 70 17.61 -9.88 -13.79
N VAL A 71 17.23 -10.77 -12.87
CA VAL A 71 15.90 -11.40 -12.85
C VAL A 71 14.80 -10.39 -12.46
N LEU A 72 15.05 -9.59 -11.42
CA LEU A 72 14.06 -8.66 -10.89
C LEU A 72 13.86 -7.44 -11.80
N LYS A 73 14.90 -7.02 -12.53
CA LYS A 73 14.85 -5.89 -13.47
C LYS A 73 13.74 -6.02 -14.51
N GLY A 74 13.54 -7.22 -15.05
CA GLY A 74 12.49 -7.49 -16.05
C GLY A 74 11.13 -7.82 -15.44
N LEU A 75 11.10 -8.31 -14.20
CA LEU A 75 9.88 -8.78 -13.53
C LEU A 75 9.15 -7.66 -12.77
N LEU A 76 9.87 -6.87 -11.98
CA LEU A 76 9.29 -5.85 -11.10
C LEU A 76 8.42 -4.82 -11.84
N PRO A 77 8.84 -4.24 -12.98
CA PRO A 77 7.98 -3.32 -13.73
C PRO A 77 6.66 -3.94 -14.18
N LYS A 78 6.70 -5.22 -14.59
CA LYS A 78 5.52 -5.97 -15.02
C LYS A 78 4.62 -6.40 -13.85
N LEU A 79 5.16 -6.38 -12.63
CA LEU A 79 4.42 -6.58 -11.37
C LEU A 79 4.00 -5.25 -10.73
N GLY A 80 4.05 -4.14 -11.47
CA GLY A 80 3.59 -2.82 -11.01
C GLY A 80 4.63 -2.02 -10.22
N ALA A 81 5.82 -2.54 -9.95
CA ALA A 81 6.83 -1.85 -9.17
C ALA A 81 7.70 -0.90 -10.01
N PHE A 82 8.08 0.24 -9.45
CA PHE A 82 8.99 1.20 -10.07
C PHE A 82 10.06 1.72 -9.09
N PRO A 83 11.26 2.07 -9.59
CA PRO A 83 12.39 2.40 -8.72
C PRO A 83 12.18 3.73 -7.98
N VAL A 84 12.67 3.76 -6.73
CA VAL A 84 12.82 4.98 -5.92
C VAL A 84 14.20 4.99 -5.25
N LYS A 85 14.86 6.15 -5.24
CA LYS A 85 16.12 6.38 -4.53
C LYS A 85 15.87 6.70 -3.06
N ARG A 86 16.57 6.02 -2.14
CA ARG A 86 16.52 6.30 -0.70
C ARG A 86 17.24 7.61 -0.37
N GLY A 87 16.75 8.31 0.67
CA GLY A 87 17.41 9.47 1.26
C GLY A 87 17.26 10.78 0.48
N MET A 88 16.68 10.75 -0.72
CA MET A 88 16.34 11.95 -1.48
C MET A 88 14.85 12.04 -1.71
N SER A 89 14.32 13.26 -1.78
CA SER A 89 13.01 13.53 -2.38
C SER A 89 13.13 13.18 -3.87
N ASP A 90 12.91 11.91 -4.20
CA ASP A 90 12.96 11.41 -5.57
C ASP A 90 11.74 11.96 -6.33
N LYS A 91 11.91 13.20 -6.82
CA LYS A 91 10.87 13.94 -7.52
C LYS A 91 10.35 13.17 -8.75
N GLN A 92 11.16 12.30 -9.35
CA GLN A 92 10.72 11.50 -10.49
C GLN A 92 9.76 10.39 -10.03
N ALA A 93 10.11 9.66 -8.98
CA ALA A 93 9.23 8.66 -8.40
C ALA A 93 7.90 9.27 -7.91
N LEU A 94 7.95 10.43 -7.24
CA LEU A 94 6.76 11.15 -6.79
C LEU A 94 5.89 11.60 -7.97
N ARG A 95 6.47 12.17 -9.02
CA ARG A 95 5.73 12.56 -10.24
C ARG A 95 5.10 11.36 -10.93
N ARG A 96 5.83 10.25 -11.02
CA ARG A 96 5.29 9.01 -11.59
C ARG A 96 4.10 8.49 -10.78
N ALA A 97 4.20 8.46 -9.46
CA ALA A 97 3.10 8.07 -8.59
C ALA A 97 1.87 8.99 -8.75
N MET A 98 2.08 10.32 -8.81
CA MET A 98 0.99 11.26 -9.07
C MET A 98 0.32 11.03 -10.43
N ASN A 99 1.09 10.76 -11.49
CA ASN A 99 0.53 10.49 -12.80
C ASN A 99 -0.29 9.20 -12.79
N LEU A 100 0.23 8.12 -12.21
CA LEU A 100 -0.52 6.86 -12.05
C LEU A 100 -1.86 7.09 -11.34
N LEU A 101 -1.86 7.82 -10.23
CA LEU A 101 -3.11 8.15 -9.52
C LEU A 101 -4.08 8.97 -10.38
N LYS A 102 -3.59 9.92 -11.18
CA LYS A 102 -4.41 10.73 -12.10
C LYS A 102 -4.96 9.91 -13.27
N ASP A 103 -4.19 8.92 -13.73
CA ASP A 103 -4.57 8.00 -14.81
C ASP A 103 -5.57 6.93 -14.33
N GLY A 104 -6.00 7.01 -13.06
CA GLY A 104 -6.97 6.10 -12.49
C GLY A 104 -6.35 4.83 -11.91
N GLU A 105 -5.03 4.74 -11.77
CA GLU A 105 -4.32 3.56 -11.24
C GLU A 105 -4.24 3.55 -9.71
N MET A 106 -3.91 2.39 -9.14
CA MET A 106 -3.74 2.23 -7.70
C MET A 106 -2.28 2.26 -7.28
N ILE A 107 -1.95 3.05 -6.27
CA ILE A 107 -0.63 3.08 -5.62
C ILE A 107 -0.74 2.46 -4.24
N GLY A 108 0.13 1.50 -3.96
CA GLY A 108 0.33 0.95 -2.62
C GLY A 108 1.47 1.68 -1.92
N LEU A 109 1.21 2.16 -0.71
CA LEU A 109 2.16 2.92 0.09
C LEU A 109 2.17 2.41 1.53
N PHE A 110 3.36 2.37 2.10
CA PHE A 110 3.58 2.10 3.51
C PHE A 110 4.08 3.38 4.17
N PRO A 111 3.20 4.17 4.82
CA PRO A 111 3.56 5.53 5.23
C PRO A 111 4.72 5.58 6.23
N GLU A 112 4.94 4.51 7.00
CA GLU A 112 6.09 4.36 7.93
C GLU A 112 7.46 4.42 7.22
N GLY A 113 7.52 4.13 5.92
CA GLY A 113 8.76 4.13 5.12
C GLY A 113 9.74 2.98 5.44
N THR A 114 9.49 2.22 6.49
CA THR A 114 10.22 1.02 6.89
C THR A 114 9.26 0.02 7.52
N ARG A 115 9.71 -1.23 7.66
CA ARG A 115 8.97 -2.26 8.39
C ARG A 115 9.08 -2.03 9.89
N SER A 116 7.96 -2.12 10.58
CA SER A 116 7.88 -2.31 12.02
C SER A 116 8.44 -3.68 12.40
N LYS A 117 9.27 -3.73 13.45
CA LYS A 117 9.93 -4.97 13.91
C LYS A 117 9.18 -5.64 15.05
N ASP A 118 8.42 -4.85 15.81
CA ASP A 118 7.63 -5.25 16.98
C ASP A 118 6.12 -5.30 16.65
N GLY A 119 5.73 -4.93 15.44
CA GLY A 119 4.33 -4.88 15.01
C GLY A 119 3.58 -3.66 15.54
N VAL A 120 4.28 -2.72 16.18
CA VAL A 120 3.73 -1.44 16.62
C VAL A 120 3.76 -0.47 15.44
N LEU A 121 2.65 0.25 15.25
CA LEU A 121 2.52 1.24 14.18
C LEU A 121 3.44 2.44 14.46
N GLY A 122 4.38 2.71 13.56
CA GLY A 122 5.30 3.83 13.68
C GLY A 122 4.70 5.19 13.26
N LYS A 123 5.52 6.24 13.34
CA LYS A 123 5.17 7.56 12.78
C LYS A 123 5.23 7.51 11.26
N GLY A 124 4.19 7.98 10.59
CA GLY A 124 4.15 8.11 9.14
C GLY A 124 5.03 9.25 8.61
N MET A 125 5.55 9.09 7.39
CA MET A 125 6.24 10.10 6.60
C MET A 125 5.26 10.85 5.70
N ALA A 126 5.52 12.14 5.45
CA ALA A 126 4.64 13.05 4.69
C ALA A 126 4.23 12.60 3.28
N GLY A 127 4.86 11.56 2.71
CA GLY A 127 4.55 11.09 1.36
C GLY A 127 3.09 10.69 1.16
N ALA A 128 2.45 10.03 2.13
CA ALA A 128 1.05 9.61 2.01
C ALA A 128 0.10 10.81 1.97
N GLY A 129 0.25 11.73 2.93
CA GLY A 129 -0.52 12.97 2.97
C GLY A 129 -0.25 13.88 1.77
N PHE A 130 0.97 13.88 1.23
CA PHE A 130 1.28 14.61 0.00
C PHE A 130 0.41 14.13 -1.17
N PHE A 131 0.28 12.83 -1.38
CA PHE A 131 -0.58 12.29 -2.44
C PHE A 131 -2.06 12.54 -2.15
N ALA A 132 -2.51 12.33 -0.91
CA ALA A 132 -3.88 12.56 -0.50
C ALA A 132 -4.35 14.01 -0.77
N LEU A 133 -3.51 15.00 -0.47
CA LEU A 133 -3.85 16.42 -0.62
C LEU A 133 -3.66 16.94 -2.06
N ARG A 134 -2.81 16.31 -2.87
CA ARG A 134 -2.45 16.80 -4.23
C ARG A 134 -3.13 16.05 -5.36
N THR A 135 -3.91 15.03 -5.06
CA THR A 135 -4.65 14.23 -6.03
C THR A 135 -6.09 14.04 -5.57
N GLU A 136 -6.96 13.73 -6.52
CA GLU A 136 -8.34 13.31 -6.27
C GLU A 136 -8.44 11.80 -5.99
N ALA A 137 -7.31 11.13 -5.72
CA ALA A 137 -7.32 9.70 -5.46
C ALA A 137 -8.08 9.39 -4.16
N THR A 138 -8.87 8.32 -4.21
CA THR A 138 -9.51 7.78 -3.00
C THR A 138 -8.44 7.18 -2.10
N VAL A 139 -8.37 7.63 -0.86
CA VAL A 139 -7.42 7.11 0.13
C VAL A 139 -8.08 5.97 0.90
N ILE A 140 -7.52 4.76 0.80
CA ILE A 140 -8.00 3.57 1.49
C ILE A 140 -6.96 3.16 2.55
N PRO A 141 -7.27 3.28 3.85
CA PRO A 141 -6.41 2.77 4.91
C PRO A 141 -6.52 1.24 4.98
N CYS A 142 -5.42 0.58 5.33
CA CYS A 142 -5.35 -0.87 5.40
C CYS A 142 -4.58 -1.32 6.63
N ALA A 143 -5.05 -2.40 7.25
CA ALA A 143 -4.36 -3.04 8.37
C ALA A 143 -3.98 -4.49 8.03
N ILE A 144 -2.71 -4.80 8.21
CA ILE A 144 -2.13 -6.14 8.18
C ILE A 144 -1.92 -6.56 9.62
N ILE A 145 -2.66 -7.58 10.06
CA ILE A 145 -2.75 -8.00 11.45
C ILE A 145 -2.38 -9.49 11.56
N GLY A 146 -1.52 -9.79 12.53
CA GLY A 146 -1.05 -11.14 12.80
C GLY A 146 0.34 -11.40 12.20
N PRO A 147 1.04 -12.42 12.74
CA PRO A 147 2.40 -12.70 12.32
C PRO A 147 2.43 -13.47 10.98
N TYR A 148 3.50 -13.27 10.22
CA TYR A 148 3.83 -14.12 9.07
C TYR A 148 4.39 -15.49 9.53
N GLU A 149 3.60 -16.21 10.31
CA GLU A 149 3.92 -17.52 10.86
C GLU A 149 3.00 -18.61 10.30
N ARG A 150 3.59 -19.75 9.94
CA ARG A 150 2.90 -20.83 9.24
C ARG A 150 1.67 -21.32 10.03
N LYS A 151 0.52 -21.45 9.36
CA LYS A 151 -0.79 -21.85 9.91
C LYS A 151 -1.39 -20.91 10.96
N LYS A 152 -0.76 -19.76 11.27
CA LYS A 152 -1.38 -18.70 12.08
C LYS A 152 -2.29 -17.81 11.23
N ARG A 153 -3.16 -17.06 11.91
CA ARG A 153 -4.06 -16.10 11.27
C ARG A 153 -3.27 -14.91 10.76
N LEU A 154 -3.53 -14.53 9.52
CA LEU A 154 -3.00 -13.33 8.88
C LEU A 154 -4.18 -12.59 8.27
N LYS A 155 -4.60 -11.52 8.94
CA LYS A 155 -5.78 -10.76 8.55
C LYS A 155 -5.35 -9.52 7.77
N LEU A 156 -6.03 -9.28 6.66
CA LEU A 156 -5.90 -8.07 5.86
C LEU A 156 -7.26 -7.36 5.83
N VAL A 157 -7.27 -6.14 6.35
CA VAL A 157 -8.46 -5.29 6.43
C VAL A 157 -8.27 -4.11 5.51
N TYR A 158 -9.17 -3.95 4.53
CA TYR A 158 -9.29 -2.76 3.71
C TYR A 158 -10.38 -1.86 4.33
N GLY A 159 -9.97 -0.73 4.90
CA GLY A 159 -10.88 0.21 5.55
C GLY A 159 -11.74 1.00 4.57
N LYS A 160 -12.64 1.84 5.11
CA LYS A 160 -13.46 2.74 4.31
C LYS A 160 -12.63 3.90 3.74
N PRO A 161 -13.03 4.48 2.59
CA PRO A 161 -12.44 5.71 2.08
C PRO A 161 -12.35 6.81 3.14
N ILE A 162 -11.18 7.45 3.25
CA ILE A 162 -10.98 8.62 4.10
C ILE A 162 -11.33 9.87 3.31
N ASP A 163 -12.13 10.75 3.93
CA ASP A 163 -12.44 12.06 3.38
C ASP A 163 -11.34 13.08 3.73
N PHE A 164 -10.81 13.73 2.70
CA PHE A 164 -9.79 14.79 2.82
C PHE A 164 -10.32 16.18 2.45
N ALA A 165 -11.63 16.36 2.21
CA ALA A 165 -12.22 17.65 1.83
C ALA A 165 -11.84 18.78 2.81
N ALA A 166 -12.11 18.59 4.11
CA ALA A 166 -11.75 19.57 5.14
C ALA A 166 -10.23 19.83 5.21
N TYR A 167 -9.41 18.78 5.10
CA TYR A 167 -7.95 18.92 5.12
C TYR A 167 -7.42 19.75 3.94
N ARG A 168 -8.04 19.62 2.76
CA ARG A 168 -7.70 20.41 1.56
C ARG A 168 -8.14 21.86 1.70
N GLU A 169 -9.36 22.10 2.19
CA GLU A 169 -9.89 23.46 2.41
C GLU A 169 -9.06 24.24 3.44
N GLU A 170 -8.69 23.59 4.54
CA GLU A 170 -7.88 24.17 5.60
C GLU A 170 -6.39 24.26 5.25
N LYS A 171 -5.98 23.78 4.06
CA LYS A 171 -4.58 23.74 3.60
C LYS A 171 -3.64 23.07 4.61
N ARG A 172 -4.09 21.97 5.22
CA ARG A 172 -3.31 21.18 6.17
C ARG A 172 -2.00 20.70 5.56
N SER A 173 -1.00 20.50 6.41
CA SER A 173 0.30 19.97 5.99
C SER A 173 0.20 18.50 5.55
N ALA A 174 1.16 18.05 4.74
CA ALA A 174 1.25 16.66 4.32
C ALA A 174 1.53 15.72 5.51
N GLU A 175 2.22 16.22 6.54
CA GLU A 175 2.48 15.55 7.81
C GLU A 175 1.18 15.33 8.59
N GLU A 176 0.33 16.35 8.73
CA GLU A 176 -0.98 16.25 9.39
C GLU A 176 -1.89 15.26 8.64
N ALA A 177 -1.98 15.38 7.31
CA ALA A 177 -2.78 14.45 6.51
C ALA A 177 -2.26 13.01 6.62
N THR A 178 -0.94 12.82 6.70
CA THR A 178 -0.37 11.48 6.94
C THR A 178 -0.74 10.96 8.32
N ALA A 179 -0.63 11.79 9.37
CA ALA A 179 -1.02 11.39 10.72
C ALA A 179 -2.48 10.94 10.78
N TYR A 180 -3.38 11.62 10.06
CA TYR A 180 -4.78 11.23 9.94
C TYR A 180 -4.98 9.85 9.28
N ILE A 181 -4.21 9.55 8.22
CA ILE A 181 -4.19 8.20 7.60
C ILE A 181 -3.70 7.15 8.61
N MET A 182 -2.64 7.47 9.34
CA MET A 182 -2.05 6.55 10.32
C MET A 182 -3.00 6.27 11.48
N GLU A 183 -3.77 7.26 11.92
CA GLU A 183 -4.82 7.09 12.92
C GLU A 183 -5.87 6.06 12.46
N HIS A 184 -6.34 6.17 11.22
CA HIS A 184 -7.29 5.20 10.65
C HIS A 184 -6.70 3.79 10.55
N ILE A 185 -5.42 3.67 10.15
CA ILE A 185 -4.73 2.37 10.14
C ILE A 185 -4.67 1.80 11.57
N GLY A 186 -4.34 2.63 12.56
CA GLY A 186 -4.31 2.25 13.97
C GLY A 186 -5.66 1.76 14.48
N GLN A 187 -6.75 2.49 14.18
CA GLN A 187 -8.12 2.11 14.52
C GLN A 187 -8.48 0.74 13.92
N LEU A 188 -8.20 0.52 12.64
CA LEU A 188 -8.43 -0.78 12.00
C LEU A 188 -7.63 -1.91 12.68
N MET A 189 -6.40 -1.64 13.10
CA MET A 189 -5.58 -2.61 13.83
C MET A 189 -6.16 -2.93 15.21
N GLU A 190 -6.77 -1.98 15.90
CA GLU A 190 -7.39 -2.18 17.21
C GLU A 190 -8.72 -2.92 17.11
N GLU A 191 -9.59 -2.52 16.18
CA GLU A 191 -10.92 -3.12 15.98
C GLU A 191 -10.86 -4.58 15.53
N HIS A 192 -9.81 -4.97 14.81
CA HIS A 192 -9.71 -6.29 14.18
C HIS A 192 -8.61 -7.19 14.77
N LYS A 193 -8.01 -6.83 15.90
CA LYS A 193 -7.01 -7.64 16.62
C LYS A 193 -7.52 -8.99 17.10
#